data_AF-A0A5N9A0E0-F1
#
_entry.id   AF-A0A5N9A0E0-F1
#
_cell.length_a   1.000
_cell.length_b   1.000
_cell.length_c   1.000
_cell.angle_alpha   90.00
_cell.angle_beta   90.00
_cell.angle_gamma   90.00
#
_symmetry.space_group_name_H-M   'P 1'
#
loop_
_entity.id
_entity.type
_entity.pdbx_description
1 polymer ?
#
loop_
_entity_poly.entity_id
_entity_poly.type
_entity_poly.pdbx_seq_one_letter_code
_entity_poly.pdbx_strand_id
1 'polypeptide(L)'
;MSKKDTEKKLKQFSVKGIKEVFNGSNRVFLCEMVDESSEKKILSIYKPIKGERPLRDFFVGNLCSRELAAYEISKQLGWPNLPPLVNRDGPFGFGSFQMFIDHEPKYNYFNLFDGFQKQLKE
;
A
#
# COMPACT_ATOMS: atom_id res chain seq x y z
N MET A 1 9.48 -3.09 12.08
CA MET A 1 10.25 -3.25 10.83
C MET A 1 10.58 -1.87 10.29
N SER A 2 11.82 -1.60 9.89
CA SER A 2 12.17 -0.28 9.35
C SER A 2 11.45 -0.03 8.03
N LYS A 3 11.03 1.21 7.74
CA LYS A 3 10.43 1.58 6.43
C LYS A 3 11.34 1.17 5.27
N LYS A 4 12.67 1.32 5.44
CA LYS A 4 13.68 0.91 4.45
C LYS A 4 13.69 -0.60 4.20
N ASP A 5 13.51 -1.42 5.25
CA ASP A 5 13.46 -2.88 5.08
C ASP A 5 12.21 -3.28 4.32
N THR A 6 11.07 -2.67 4.64
CA THR A 6 9.81 -2.91 3.92
C THR A 6 9.90 -2.48 2.46
N GLU A 7 10.46 -1.31 2.15
CA GLU A 7 10.72 -0.87 0.78
C GLU A 7 11.58 -1.87 0.01
N LYS A 8 12.63 -2.41 0.65
CA LYS A 8 13.49 -3.44 0.06
C LYS A 8 12.69 -4.71 -0.26
N LYS A 9 11.85 -5.17 0.67
CA LYS A 9 11.00 -6.34 0.45
C LYS A 9 9.99 -6.11 -0.67
N LEU A 10 9.30 -4.97 -0.68
CA LEU A 10 8.35 -4.62 -1.75
C LEU A 10 9.04 -4.55 -3.13
N LYS A 11 10.31 -4.15 -3.19
CA LYS A 11 11.11 -4.14 -4.43
C LYS A 11 11.56 -5.52 -4.88
N GLN A 12 11.84 -6.44 -3.97
CA GLN A 12 12.53 -7.69 -4.27
C GLN A 12 11.62 -8.91 -4.31
N PHE A 13 10.59 -8.95 -3.48
CA PHE A 13 9.73 -10.14 -3.33
C PHE A 13 8.90 -10.36 -4.60
N SER A 14 8.69 -11.61 -4.99
CA SER A 14 7.85 -11.97 -6.14
C SER A 14 6.39 -12.15 -5.70
N VAL A 15 5.45 -11.79 -6.57
CA VAL A 15 4.02 -11.96 -6.30
C VAL A 15 3.64 -13.43 -6.54
N LYS A 16 3.14 -14.12 -5.53
CA LYS A 16 2.67 -15.52 -5.64
C LYS A 16 1.15 -15.66 -5.55
N GLY A 17 0.49 -14.79 -4.79
CA GLY A 17 -0.96 -14.73 -4.68
C GLY A 17 -1.48 -13.35 -5.05
N ILE A 18 -2.63 -13.30 -5.73
CA ILE A 18 -3.28 -12.03 -6.08
C ILE A 18 -4.79 -12.18 -5.97
N LYS A 19 -5.43 -11.21 -5.33
CA LYS A 19 -6.90 -11.12 -5.22
C LYS A 19 -7.35 -9.69 -5.43
N GLU A 20 -8.34 -9.48 -6.27
CA GLU A 20 -8.93 -8.14 -6.44
C GLU A 20 -9.67 -7.73 -5.16
N VAL A 21 -9.44 -6.48 -4.74
CA VAL A 21 -10.15 -5.84 -3.63
C VAL A 21 -11.29 -5.04 -4.25
N PHE A 22 -12.51 -5.51 -4.01
CA PHE A 22 -13.73 -4.86 -4.48
C PHE A 22 -14.08 -3.64 -3.61
N ASN A 23 -14.99 -2.80 -4.10
CA ASN A 23 -15.50 -1.57 -3.43
C ASN A 23 -14.55 -0.36 -3.47
N GLY A 24 -13.63 -0.31 -4.44
CA GLY A 24 -12.86 0.88 -4.80
C GLY A 24 -13.26 1.47 -6.17
N SER A 25 -12.87 2.71 -6.45
CA SER A 25 -13.08 3.34 -7.77
C SER A 25 -12.04 2.94 -8.82
N ASN A 26 -10.88 2.45 -8.37
CA ASN A 26 -9.79 1.91 -9.18
C ASN A 26 -9.77 0.38 -9.06
N ARG A 27 -9.11 -0.29 -9.99
CA ARG A 27 -8.74 -1.70 -9.78
C ARG A 27 -7.57 -1.80 -8.81
N VAL A 28 -7.80 -2.48 -7.70
CA VAL A 28 -6.86 -2.63 -6.59
C VAL A 28 -6.72 -4.11 -6.26
N PHE A 29 -5.51 -4.57 -5.97
CA PHE A 29 -5.24 -5.98 -5.70
C PHE A 29 -4.52 -6.13 -4.35
N LEU A 30 -4.94 -7.11 -3.57
CA LEU A 30 -4.17 -7.64 -2.45
C LEU A 30 -3.21 -8.70 -3.00
N CYS A 31 -1.92 -8.52 -2.76
CA CYS A 31 -0.86 -9.40 -3.22
C CYS A 31 -0.17 -10.08 -2.04
N GLU A 32 -0.03 -11.41 -2.11
CA GLU A 32 0.93 -12.15 -1.31
C GLU A 32 2.29 -12.10 -2.04
N MET A 33 3.26 -11.45 -1.41
CA MET A 33 4.63 -11.35 -1.91
C MET A 33 5.55 -12.23 -1.09
N VAL A 34 6.40 -13.01 -1.74
CA VAL A 34 7.34 -13.93 -1.10
C VAL A 34 8.77 -13.64 -1.52
N ASP A 35 9.71 -13.88 -0.62
CA ASP A 35 11.11 -14.00 -0.99
C ASP A 35 11.36 -15.40 -1.54
N GLU A 36 12.04 -15.49 -2.68
CA GLU A 36 12.34 -16.79 -3.29
C GLU A 36 13.51 -17.48 -2.59
N SER A 37 14.32 -16.71 -1.86
CA SER A 37 15.51 -17.19 -1.14
C SER A 37 15.26 -17.48 0.34
N SER A 38 14.19 -16.92 0.91
CA SER A 38 13.77 -17.15 2.28
C SER A 38 12.26 -17.25 2.31
N GLU A 39 11.65 -18.23 2.99
CA GLU A 39 10.18 -18.44 3.02
C GLU A 39 9.38 -17.28 3.67
N LYS A 40 9.99 -16.11 3.83
CA LYS A 40 9.37 -14.88 4.31
C LYS A 40 8.31 -14.39 3.32
N LYS A 41 7.19 -13.95 3.89
CA LYS A 41 6.06 -13.39 3.15
C LYS A 41 5.67 -12.03 3.70
N ILE A 42 5.15 -11.17 2.82
CA ILE A 42 4.46 -9.93 3.18
C ILE A 42 3.21 -9.77 2.32
N LEU A 43 2.26 -8.98 2.80
CA LEU A 43 1.10 -8.56 2.01
C LEU A 43 1.33 -7.14 1.48
N SER A 44 0.86 -6.88 0.27
CA SER A 44 0.84 -5.53 -0.31
C SER A 44 -0.46 -5.23 -1.04
N ILE A 45 -0.77 -3.95 -1.14
CA ILE A 45 -1.79 -3.40 -2.02
C ILE A 45 -1.10 -2.97 -3.32
N TYR A 46 -1.49 -3.59 -4.42
CA TYR A 46 -1.02 -3.30 -5.77
C TYR A 46 -2.08 -2.55 -6.56
N LYS A 47 -1.69 -1.42 -7.17
CA LYS A 47 -2.54 -0.60 -8.03
C LYS A 47 -1.85 -0.39 -9.38
N PRO A 48 -2.21 -1.18 -10.42
CA PRO A 48 -1.65 -0.98 -11.76
C PRO A 48 -2.14 0.33 -12.37
N ILE A 49 -1.29 0.98 -13.18
CA ILE A 49 -1.68 2.14 -14.00
C ILE A 49 -2.89 1.79 -14.89
N LYS A 50 -2.91 0.59 -15.48
CA LYS A 50 -4.02 0.12 -16.33
C LYS A 50 -5.36 -0.02 -15.58
N GLY A 51 -5.31 -0.05 -14.25
CA GLY A 51 -6.47 -0.10 -13.37
C GLY A 51 -6.96 1.26 -12.86
N GLU A 52 -6.29 2.35 -13.25
CA GLU A 52 -6.64 3.70 -12.86
C GLU A 52 -7.96 4.13 -13.53
N ARG A 53 -8.85 4.71 -12.72
CA ARG A 53 -10.00 5.48 -13.18
C ARG A 53 -9.56 6.94 -13.36
N PRO A 54 -9.69 7.51 -14.56
CA PRO A 54 -9.37 8.91 -14.81
C PRO A 54 -10.10 9.87 -13.87
N LEU A 55 -9.38 10.90 -13.42
CA LEU A 55 -9.93 12.02 -12.67
C LEU A 55 -9.86 13.28 -13.54
N ARG A 56 -10.86 14.17 -13.43
CA ARG A 56 -10.97 15.36 -14.29
C ARG A 56 -9.82 16.35 -14.09
N ASP A 57 -9.29 16.40 -12.89
CA ASP A 57 -8.27 17.32 -12.38
C ASP A 57 -6.84 16.78 -12.53
N PHE A 58 -6.65 15.56 -13.04
CA PHE A 58 -5.33 14.94 -13.19
C PHE A 58 -5.11 14.34 -14.57
N PHE A 59 -3.85 14.33 -15.02
CA PHE A 59 -3.43 13.53 -16.17
C PHE A 59 -3.66 12.04 -15.90
N VAL A 60 -4.05 11.30 -16.94
CA VAL A 60 -4.27 9.85 -16.85
C VAL A 60 -2.92 9.13 -16.75
N GLY A 61 -2.88 8.06 -15.95
CA GLY A 61 -1.72 7.18 -15.85
C GLY A 61 -0.68 7.65 -14.84
N ASN A 62 -1.02 8.59 -13.95
CA ASN A 62 -0.11 9.15 -12.97
C ASN A 62 -0.44 8.78 -11.52
N LEU A 63 -1.48 7.97 -11.27
CA LEU A 63 -1.88 7.59 -9.90
C LEU A 63 -0.70 7.08 -9.07
N CYS A 64 0.10 6.17 -9.64
CA CYS A 64 1.25 5.58 -8.94
C CYS A 64 2.34 6.63 -8.62
N SER A 65 2.53 7.63 -9.48
CA SER A 65 3.45 8.74 -9.23
C SER A 65 2.94 9.64 -8.10
N ARG A 66 1.63 9.90 -8.06
CA ARG A 66 1.00 10.69 -6.98
C ARG A 66 1.11 9.98 -5.63
N GLU A 67 0.86 8.67 -5.59
CA GLU A 67 0.98 7.88 -4.37
C GLU A 67 2.44 7.82 -3.87
N LEU A 68 3.41 7.63 -4.76
CA LEU A 68 4.83 7.66 -4.39
C LEU A 68 5.28 9.03 -3.89
N ALA A 69 4.86 10.11 -4.57
CA ALA A 69 5.18 11.47 -4.13
C ALA A 69 4.61 11.77 -2.73
N ALA A 70 3.36 11.38 -2.46
CA ALA A 70 2.75 11.54 -1.14
C ALA A 70 3.52 10.77 -0.06
N TYR A 71 3.96 9.53 -0.35
CA TYR A 71 4.78 8.74 0.55
C TYR A 71 6.14 9.38 0.84
N GLU A 72 6.88 9.82 -0.19
CA GLU A 72 8.20 10.42 0.00
C GLU A 72 8.11 11.76 0.76
N ILE A 73 7.09 12.59 0.49
CA ILE A 73 6.85 13.83 1.25
C ILE A 73 6.57 13.50 2.72
N SER A 74 5.65 12.57 2.99
CA SER A 74 5.33 12.08 4.34
C SER A 74 6.56 11.56 5.08
N LYS A 75 7.44 10.82 4.38
CA LYS A 75 8.67 10.25 4.93
C LYS A 75 9.68 11.33 5.32
N GLN A 76 9.79 12.40 4.54
CA GLN A 76 10.67 13.53 4.85
C GLN A 76 10.12 14.39 6.00
N LEU A 77 8.80 14.60 6.04
CA LEU A 77 8.15 15.40 7.08
C LEU A 77 7.94 14.65 8.39
N GLY A 78 7.98 13.31 8.37
CA GLY A 78 7.61 12.47 9.50
C GLY A 78 6.09 12.37 9.74
N TRP A 79 5.28 13.07 8.94
CA TRP A 79 3.82 13.10 9.09
C TRP A 79 3.11 13.32 7.73
N PRO A 80 1.93 12.70 7.51
CA PRO A 80 1.34 11.63 8.32
C PRO A 80 2.18 10.35 8.23
N ASN A 81 2.01 9.38 9.10
CA ASN A 81 2.78 8.14 9.04
C ASN A 81 2.23 7.19 7.96
N LEU A 82 2.60 7.43 6.69
CA LEU A 82 2.14 6.59 5.58
C LEU A 82 2.87 5.24 5.53
N PRO A 83 2.17 4.14 5.14
CA PRO A 83 2.79 2.84 4.90
C PRO A 83 3.84 2.92 3.78
N PRO A 84 4.95 2.15 3.88
CA PRO A 84 5.95 2.06 2.82
C PRO A 84 5.35 1.73 1.46
N LEU A 85 5.81 2.43 0.42
CA LEU A 85 5.32 2.31 -0.94
C LEU A 85 6.49 2.37 -1.94
N VAL A 86 6.40 1.58 -3.01
CA VAL A 86 7.34 1.59 -4.13
C VAL A 86 6.59 1.44 -5.45
N ASN A 87 7.15 1.95 -6.55
CA ASN A 87 6.63 1.70 -7.90
C ASN A 87 7.51 0.68 -8.62
N ARG A 88 6.91 -0.31 -9.26
CA ARG A 88 7.60 -1.30 -10.10
C ARG A 88 6.62 -2.07 -10.99
N ASP A 89 7.15 -2.94 -11.83
CA ASP A 89 6.34 -3.87 -12.61
C ASP A 89 5.66 -4.93 -11.73
N GLY A 90 4.42 -5.26 -12.12
CA GLY A 90 3.61 -6.30 -11.50
C GLY A 90 2.79 -7.08 -12.54
N PRO A 91 1.93 -8.02 -12.11
CA PRO A 91 1.20 -8.92 -13.01
C PRO A 91 0.33 -8.21 -14.06
N PHE A 92 -0.12 -6.98 -13.80
CA PHE A 92 -0.94 -6.18 -14.72
C PHE A 92 -0.19 -4.95 -15.26
N GLY A 93 1.14 -4.97 -15.23
CA GLY A 93 2.03 -3.90 -15.68
C GLY A 93 2.56 -3.03 -14.54
N PHE A 94 3.16 -1.89 -14.89
CA PHE A 94 3.71 -0.96 -13.91
C PHE A 94 2.63 -0.42 -12.96
N GLY A 95 2.94 -0.36 -11.67
CA GLY A 95 2.03 0.13 -10.64
C GLY A 95 2.70 0.41 -9.31
N SER A 96 1.91 0.93 -8.37
CA SER A 96 2.35 1.11 -6.98
C SER A 96 2.10 -0.16 -6.17
N PHE A 97 3.08 -0.51 -5.33
CA PHE A 97 3.01 -1.56 -4.31
C PHE A 97 3.17 -0.90 -2.95
N GLN A 98 2.10 -0.88 -2.16
CA GLN A 98 2.07 -0.33 -0.82
C GLN A 98 1.97 -1.45 0.21
N MET A 99 2.68 -1.36 1.33
CA MET A 99 2.55 -2.31 2.43
C MET A 99 1.10 -2.41 2.89
N PHE A 100 0.57 -3.63 2.96
CA PHE A 100 -0.76 -3.84 3.53
C PHE A 100 -0.71 -3.62 5.05
N ILE A 101 -1.70 -2.90 5.57
CA ILE A 101 -1.88 -2.71 7.01
C ILE A 101 -3.08 -3.53 7.42
N ASP A 102 -2.81 -4.51 8.28
CA ASP A 102 -3.87 -5.31 8.89
C ASP A 102 -4.72 -4.43 9.80
N HIS A 103 -6.03 -4.61 9.75
CA HIS A 103 -6.98 -3.83 10.53
C HIS A 103 -8.18 -4.67 10.92
N GLU A 104 -8.77 -4.33 12.05
CA GLU A 104 -10.01 -4.94 12.52
C GLU A 104 -11.22 -4.14 12.01
N PRO A 105 -12.06 -4.68 11.11
CA PRO A 105 -13.15 -3.91 10.50
C PRO A 105 -14.22 -3.43 11.50
N LYS A 106 -14.26 -4.02 12.70
CA LYS A 106 -15.15 -3.61 13.78
C LYS A 106 -14.75 -2.26 14.37
N TYR A 107 -13.46 -1.91 14.33
CA TYR A 107 -12.97 -0.64 14.83
C TYR A 107 -12.91 0.40 13.71
N ASN A 108 -13.49 1.56 13.98
CA ASN A 108 -13.55 2.72 13.10
C ASN A 108 -13.39 3.98 13.95
N TYR A 109 -13.33 5.14 13.30
CA TYR A 109 -13.13 6.43 13.98
C TYR A 109 -14.07 6.66 15.19
N PHE A 110 -15.31 6.18 15.15
CA PHE A 110 -16.31 6.44 16.18
C PHE A 110 -16.18 5.56 17.42
N ASN A 111 -15.68 4.33 17.30
CA ASN A 111 -15.58 3.39 18.42
C ASN A 111 -14.13 3.03 18.79
N LEU A 112 -13.14 3.59 18.08
CA LEU A 112 -11.73 3.38 18.38
C LEU A 112 -11.38 3.86 19.79
N PHE A 113 -11.95 4.99 20.22
CA PHE A 113 -11.67 5.57 21.54
C PHE A 113 -12.11 4.67 22.69
N ASP A 114 -13.21 3.93 22.55
CA ASP A 114 -13.75 3.10 23.62
C ASP A 114 -12.82 1.93 23.96
N GLY A 115 -12.13 1.37 22.96
CA GLY A 115 -11.21 0.23 23.12
C GLY A 115 -9.73 0.59 23.22
N PHE A 116 -9.29 1.71 22.63
CA PHE A 116 -7.86 2.01 22.41
C PHE A 116 -7.41 3.34 23.06
N GLN A 117 -8.18 3.89 24.00
CA GLN A 117 -7.89 5.20 24.60
C GLN A 117 -6.46 5.36 25.14
N LYS A 118 -5.86 4.29 25.68
CA LYS A 118 -4.48 4.31 26.20
C LYS A 118 -3.45 4.40 25.07
N GLN A 119 -3.63 3.62 24.00
CA GLN A 119 -2.68 3.59 22.87
C GLN A 119 -2.76 4.85 22.00
N LEU A 120 -3.88 5.56 22.00
CA LEU A 120 -4.07 6.80 21.23
C LEU A 120 -3.48 8.05 21.91
N LYS A 121 -3.08 7.96 23.18
CA LYS A 121 -2.53 9.09 23.96
C LYS A 121 -0.99 9.19 23.91
N GLU A 122 -0.35 8.22 23.26
CA GLU A 122 1.10 8.13 23.03
C GLU A 122 1.44 8.62 21.62
#